data_AF-A0A1H6MUS5-F1
#
_entry.id   AF-A0A1H6MUS5-F1
#
_cell.length_a   1.000
_cell.length_b   1.000
_cell.length_c   1.000
_cell.angle_alpha   90.00
_cell.angle_beta   90.00
_cell.angle_gamma   90.00
#
_symmetry.space_group_name_H-M   'P 1'
#
loop_
_entity.id
_entity.type
_entity.pdbx_description
1 polymer ?
#
loop_
_entity_poly.entity_id
_entity_poly.type
_entity_poly.pdbx_seq_one_letter_code
_entity_poly.pdbx_strand_id
1 'polypeptide(L)'
;MKSYCHIFAVAAVSLASASFSLSAIAQTVTPQPPEVAAKGHILIDFDTGKVLSEHNADMSLAPASLTKMMTSYVIGTELKNGNITNEDMVTISENAWAKNFPGSSLMFIEVGTQVSVADLNKGIIIQSGNDACVALAEHIAGSESAFVDLMNAHAERLGMTSSRFGNSHGLPSAENYSTPRDMAKLSAALIRDVPDEYAIYAEKEFTYNNIKQYNRNSLLWDRSLEVDGIKTGHTSEAGFSLITSATRDGMRLVSVVMGTNSERARQAENKKLLTYGFRFFETFSPYQAGEKFAEQRIWQGDKENIQLGILQSAQVTIPRGQRKNLQADFTLNQQLLAPITKGQQVGTIYLKLNGEDIATYPLVALEDVAQGGFFSRIIDYIKMQFN
;
A
#
# COMPACT_ATOMS: atom_id res chain seq x y z
N MET A 1 32.56 -19.85 93.26
CA MET A 1 33.01 -19.98 91.86
C MET A 1 32.30 -18.95 91.01
N LYS A 2 33.05 -18.31 90.11
CA LYS A 2 32.77 -17.06 89.38
C LYS A 2 31.45 -17.05 88.60
N SER A 3 30.83 -15.88 88.45
CA SER A 3 30.64 -15.26 87.13
C SER A 3 30.09 -13.83 87.22
N TYR A 4 30.87 -12.89 86.71
CA TYR A 4 30.48 -11.54 86.33
C TYR A 4 29.79 -11.60 84.95
N CYS A 5 28.69 -10.88 84.77
CA CYS A 5 28.04 -10.71 83.47
C CYS A 5 28.20 -9.25 83.03
N HIS A 6 28.99 -9.03 81.98
CA HIS A 6 29.19 -7.74 81.33
C HIS A 6 28.06 -7.47 80.33
N ILE A 7 27.49 -6.27 80.40
CA ILE A 7 26.54 -5.73 79.42
C ILE A 7 27.33 -5.20 78.22
N PHE A 8 27.11 -5.77 77.03
CA PHE A 8 27.58 -5.23 75.75
C PHE A 8 26.41 -4.58 75.02
N ALA A 9 26.49 -3.26 74.81
CA ALA A 9 25.60 -2.52 73.92
C ALA A 9 26.09 -2.68 72.48
N VAL A 10 25.26 -3.25 71.60
CA VAL A 10 25.53 -3.36 70.16
C VAL A 10 24.86 -2.21 69.45
N ALA A 11 25.65 -1.31 68.87
CA ALA A 11 25.17 -0.26 67.96
C ALA A 11 24.87 -0.88 66.59
N ALA A 12 23.62 -0.78 66.13
CA ALA A 12 23.20 -1.22 64.81
C ALA A 12 23.54 -0.16 63.77
N VAL A 13 24.48 -0.46 62.86
CA VAL A 13 24.75 0.33 61.66
C VAL A 13 23.86 -0.17 60.53
N SER A 14 22.90 0.66 60.10
CA SER A 14 21.99 0.36 59.00
C SER A 14 22.67 0.64 57.65
N LEU A 15 23.08 -0.40 56.91
CA LEU A 15 23.47 -0.25 55.50
C LEU A 15 22.21 -0.14 54.65
N ALA A 16 21.94 1.06 54.12
CA ALA A 16 20.92 1.27 53.09
C ALA A 16 21.43 0.75 51.75
N SER A 17 20.94 -0.42 51.32
CA SER A 17 21.20 -0.98 50.00
C SER A 17 20.35 -0.23 48.96
N ALA A 18 20.96 0.65 48.18
CA ALA A 18 20.32 1.26 47.02
C ALA A 18 20.17 0.22 45.91
N SER A 19 18.99 -0.39 45.81
CA SER A 19 18.64 -1.27 44.69
C SER A 19 18.43 -0.44 43.43
N PHE A 20 19.43 -0.37 42.56
CA PHE A 20 19.25 0.10 41.19
C PHE A 20 18.45 -0.95 40.41
N SER A 21 17.14 -0.74 40.31
CA SER A 21 16.30 -1.48 39.37
C SER A 21 16.65 -1.05 37.95
N LEU A 22 17.57 -1.77 37.28
CA LEU A 22 17.66 -1.72 35.83
C LEU A 22 16.32 -2.23 35.28
N SER A 23 15.46 -1.30 34.90
CA SER A 23 14.32 -1.63 34.02
C SER A 23 14.91 -1.98 32.66
N ALA A 24 15.14 -3.28 32.43
CA ALA A 24 15.41 -3.79 31.11
C ALA A 24 14.18 -3.46 30.25
N ILE A 25 14.29 -2.44 29.41
CA ILE A 25 13.30 -2.19 28.36
C ILE A 25 13.38 -3.42 27.47
N ALA A 26 12.43 -4.33 27.62
CA ALA A 26 12.22 -5.41 26.67
C ALA A 26 11.88 -4.75 25.33
N GLN A 27 12.90 -4.51 24.50
CA GLN A 27 12.71 -4.15 23.12
C GLN A 27 11.98 -5.33 22.49
N THR A 28 10.74 -5.12 22.04
CA THR A 28 10.04 -6.16 21.26
C THR A 28 10.82 -6.33 19.97
N VAL A 29 11.67 -7.36 19.93
CA VAL A 29 12.43 -7.71 18.73
C VAL A 29 11.44 -8.18 17.68
N THR A 30 11.37 -7.44 16.58
CA THR A 30 10.61 -7.89 15.41
C THR A 30 11.40 -9.04 14.79
N PRO A 31 10.83 -10.25 14.67
CA PRO A 31 11.56 -11.34 14.07
C PRO A 31 11.86 -11.01 12.61
N GLN A 32 12.97 -11.56 12.12
CA GLN A 32 13.32 -11.47 10.70
C GLN A 32 12.14 -11.99 9.85
N PRO A 33 11.89 -11.38 8.68
CA PRO A 33 10.90 -11.88 7.76
C PRO A 33 11.16 -13.36 7.40
N PRO A 34 10.11 -14.16 7.18
CA PRO A 34 10.27 -15.55 6.81
C PRO A 34 10.93 -15.69 5.44
N GLU A 35 11.73 -16.74 5.24
CA GLU A 35 12.22 -17.10 3.91
C GLU A 35 11.06 -17.46 2.99
N VAL A 36 11.14 -17.01 1.74
CA VAL A 36 10.12 -17.20 0.71
C VAL A 36 10.67 -17.98 -0.47
N ALA A 37 10.02 -19.10 -0.80
CA ALA A 37 10.46 -19.99 -1.87
C ALA A 37 9.96 -19.50 -3.26
N ALA A 38 10.52 -18.38 -3.73
CA ALA A 38 10.15 -17.71 -4.97
C ALA A 38 11.36 -17.04 -5.65
N LYS A 39 11.26 -16.68 -6.93
CA LYS A 39 12.30 -15.87 -7.62
C LYS A 39 12.40 -14.47 -7.01
N GLY A 40 11.26 -13.87 -6.65
CA GLY A 40 11.20 -12.59 -5.96
C GLY A 40 9.86 -12.35 -5.26
N HIS A 41 9.88 -11.52 -4.23
CA HIS A 41 8.69 -11.12 -3.48
C HIS A 41 8.79 -9.73 -2.88
N ILE A 42 7.64 -9.16 -2.54
CA ILE A 42 7.51 -7.98 -1.70
C ILE A 42 6.22 -8.06 -0.88
N LEU A 43 6.27 -7.55 0.35
CA LEU A 43 5.11 -7.33 1.22
C LEU A 43 5.11 -5.86 1.61
N ILE A 44 4.02 -5.16 1.27
CA ILE A 44 3.83 -3.76 1.62
C ILE A 44 2.57 -3.57 2.46
N ASP A 45 2.60 -2.54 3.31
CA ASP A 45 1.39 -1.91 3.82
C ASP A 45 0.81 -0.97 2.75
N PHE A 46 -0.50 -1.09 2.52
CA PHE A 46 -1.19 -0.33 1.46
C PHE A 46 -1.27 1.16 1.76
N ASP A 47 -1.61 1.52 3.00
CA ASP A 47 -1.89 2.90 3.41
C ASP A 47 -0.63 3.76 3.46
N THR A 48 0.49 3.17 3.89
CA THR A 48 1.75 3.88 4.10
C THR A 48 2.78 3.63 3.01
N GLY A 49 2.60 2.59 2.19
CA GLY A 49 3.59 2.12 1.23
C GLY A 49 4.83 1.49 1.89
N LYS A 50 4.84 1.29 3.21
CA LYS A 50 5.98 0.73 3.92
C LYS A 50 6.24 -0.70 3.46
N VAL A 51 7.47 -0.97 3.02
CA VAL A 51 7.94 -2.33 2.73
C VAL A 51 8.25 -3.05 4.05
N LEU A 52 7.59 -4.18 4.26
CA LEU A 52 7.73 -5.02 5.47
C LEU A 52 8.63 -6.23 5.25
N SER A 53 8.72 -6.70 4.01
CA SER A 53 9.62 -7.78 3.58
C SER A 53 9.82 -7.70 2.07
N GLU A 54 11.03 -7.91 1.61
CA GLU A 54 11.34 -7.99 0.19
C GLU A 54 12.55 -8.88 -0.08
N HIS A 55 12.55 -9.53 -1.24
CA HIS A 55 13.71 -10.23 -1.78
C HIS A 55 13.60 -10.19 -3.31
N ASN A 56 14.66 -9.75 -3.99
CA ASN A 56 14.66 -9.56 -5.44
C ASN A 56 13.45 -8.74 -5.93
N ALA A 57 13.01 -7.74 -5.16
CA ALA A 57 11.79 -6.99 -5.47
C ALA A 57 11.90 -6.11 -6.72
N ASP A 58 13.12 -5.83 -7.18
CA ASP A 58 13.41 -5.09 -8.41
C ASP A 58 13.95 -6.00 -9.53
N MET A 59 13.94 -7.32 -9.33
CA MET A 59 14.34 -8.27 -10.37
C MET A 59 13.30 -8.31 -11.49
N SER A 60 13.76 -8.16 -12.73
CA SER A 60 12.90 -8.30 -13.91
C SER A 60 12.48 -9.75 -14.09
N LEU A 61 11.16 -9.98 -14.10
CA LEU A 61 10.52 -11.28 -14.21
C LEU A 61 9.36 -11.20 -15.21
N ALA A 62 9.12 -12.31 -15.92
CA ALA A 62 7.93 -12.44 -16.75
C ALA A 62 6.67 -12.41 -15.86
N PRO A 63 5.74 -11.45 -16.05
CA PRO A 63 4.56 -11.31 -15.19
C PRO A 63 3.48 -12.37 -15.48
N ALA A 64 3.52 -13.03 -16.64
CA ALA A 64 2.45 -13.92 -17.10
C ALA A 64 1.08 -13.20 -16.98
N SER A 65 0.02 -13.92 -16.58
CA SER A 65 -1.31 -13.33 -16.38
C SER A 65 -1.42 -12.25 -15.29
N LEU A 66 -0.35 -11.93 -14.53
CA LEU A 66 -0.36 -10.72 -13.70
C LEU A 66 -0.46 -9.45 -14.56
N THR A 67 -0.06 -9.52 -15.83
CA THR A 67 -0.28 -8.47 -16.86
C THR A 67 -1.72 -7.99 -16.89
N LYS A 68 -2.68 -8.90 -16.68
CA LYS A 68 -4.11 -8.59 -16.68
C LYS A 68 -4.54 -7.62 -15.58
N MET A 69 -3.71 -7.42 -14.55
CA MET A 69 -3.95 -6.36 -13.57
C MET A 69 -3.81 -4.97 -14.19
N MET A 70 -2.87 -4.78 -15.12
CA MET A 70 -2.77 -3.51 -15.84
C MET A 70 -3.94 -3.36 -16.81
N THR A 71 -4.32 -4.44 -17.51
CA THR A 71 -5.51 -4.46 -18.36
C THR A 71 -6.77 -4.06 -17.60
N SER A 72 -7.01 -4.68 -16.43
CA SER A 72 -8.11 -4.33 -15.53
C SER A 72 -7.99 -2.90 -15.00
N TYR A 73 -6.78 -2.43 -14.67
CA TYR A 73 -6.58 -1.04 -14.26
C TYR A 73 -6.98 -0.02 -15.35
N VAL A 74 -6.64 -0.29 -16.61
CA VAL A 74 -7.07 0.54 -17.75
C VAL A 74 -8.59 0.46 -17.91
N ILE A 75 -9.19 -0.73 -17.93
CA ILE A 75 -10.64 -0.92 -18.03
C ILE A 75 -11.38 -0.15 -16.92
N GLY A 76 -10.95 -0.31 -15.68
CA GLY A 76 -11.52 0.40 -14.53
C GLY A 76 -11.38 1.92 -14.64
N THR A 77 -10.29 2.41 -15.24
CA THR A 77 -10.10 3.86 -15.49
C THR A 77 -11.07 4.37 -16.54
N GLU A 78 -11.25 3.64 -17.64
CA GLU A 78 -12.19 3.99 -18.70
C GLU A 78 -13.65 3.96 -18.23
N LEU A 79 -14.02 2.95 -17.42
CA LEU A 79 -15.33 2.88 -16.75
C LEU A 79 -15.55 4.08 -15.82
N LYS A 80 -14.55 4.39 -14.96
CA LYS A 80 -14.62 5.52 -14.03
C LYS A 80 -14.75 6.87 -14.73
N ASN A 81 -14.10 7.02 -15.89
CA ASN A 81 -14.17 8.24 -16.70
C ASN A 81 -15.45 8.32 -17.54
N GLY A 82 -16.24 7.25 -17.62
CA GLY A 82 -17.46 7.19 -18.42
C GLY A 82 -17.22 7.06 -19.92
N ASN A 83 -16.04 6.60 -20.34
CA ASN A 83 -15.70 6.38 -21.75
C ASN A 83 -16.33 5.09 -22.29
N ILE A 84 -16.57 4.12 -21.40
CA ILE A 84 -17.34 2.89 -21.63
C ILE A 84 -18.26 2.66 -20.43
N THR A 85 -19.30 1.85 -20.59
CA THR A 85 -20.14 1.36 -19.48
C THR A 85 -20.15 -0.17 -19.42
N ASN A 86 -20.61 -0.71 -18.30
CA ASN A 86 -20.73 -2.16 -18.10
C ASN A 86 -21.72 -2.83 -19.08
N GLU A 87 -22.69 -2.06 -19.57
CA GLU A 87 -23.76 -2.50 -20.47
C GLU A 87 -23.36 -2.45 -21.95
N ASP A 88 -22.24 -1.81 -22.28
CA ASP A 88 -21.77 -1.72 -23.65
C ASP A 88 -21.53 -3.12 -24.21
N MET A 89 -22.01 -3.34 -25.44
CA MET A 89 -21.89 -4.62 -26.13
C MET A 89 -20.67 -4.61 -27.06
N VAL A 90 -19.72 -5.48 -26.75
CA VAL A 90 -18.47 -5.64 -27.51
C VAL A 90 -18.66 -6.71 -28.58
N THR A 91 -18.44 -6.35 -29.84
CA THR A 91 -18.45 -7.31 -30.95
C THR A 91 -17.12 -8.05 -30.98
N ILE A 92 -17.16 -9.38 -30.86
CA ILE A 92 -15.95 -10.21 -30.78
C ILE A 92 -15.30 -10.36 -32.16
N SER A 93 -14.06 -9.88 -32.29
CA SER A 93 -13.28 -9.97 -33.51
C SER A 93 -12.70 -11.38 -33.74
N GLU A 94 -12.14 -11.61 -34.93
CA GLU A 94 -11.36 -12.82 -35.20
C GLU A 94 -10.10 -12.90 -34.32
N ASN A 95 -9.49 -11.76 -33.96
CA ASN A 95 -8.30 -11.72 -33.11
C ASN A 95 -8.60 -12.21 -31.69
N ALA A 96 -9.74 -11.78 -31.14
CA ALA A 96 -10.21 -12.16 -29.81
C ALA A 96 -10.79 -13.59 -29.74
N TRP A 97 -10.80 -14.34 -30.85
CA TRP A 97 -11.37 -15.68 -30.84
C TRP A 97 -10.57 -16.64 -29.95
N ALA A 98 -11.28 -17.35 -29.07
CA ALA A 98 -10.70 -18.34 -28.16
C ALA A 98 -9.76 -19.37 -28.83
N LYS A 99 -9.98 -19.69 -30.12
CA LYS A 99 -9.12 -20.61 -30.90
C LYS A 99 -7.68 -20.11 -31.10
N ASN A 100 -7.44 -18.80 -31.01
CA ASN A 100 -6.11 -18.21 -31.17
C ASN A 100 -5.22 -18.42 -29.94
N PHE A 101 -5.77 -18.91 -28.82
CA PHE A 101 -5.04 -19.06 -27.57
C PHE A 101 -5.06 -20.49 -27.03
N PRO A 102 -4.56 -21.48 -27.80
CA PRO A 102 -4.58 -22.88 -27.41
C PRO A 102 -3.83 -23.12 -26.09
N GLY A 103 -4.43 -23.92 -25.20
CA GLY A 103 -3.83 -24.29 -23.91
C GLY A 103 -3.79 -23.17 -22.86
N SER A 104 -4.48 -22.05 -23.11
CA SER A 104 -4.52 -20.92 -22.20
C SER A 104 -5.85 -20.81 -21.43
N SER A 105 -5.93 -19.85 -20.51
CA SER A 105 -7.19 -19.52 -19.86
C SER A 105 -8.05 -18.67 -20.81
N LEU A 106 -9.29 -19.09 -21.03
CA LEU A 106 -10.22 -18.53 -22.01
C LEU A 106 -11.59 -18.39 -21.38
N MET A 107 -12.33 -17.35 -21.73
CA MET A 107 -13.76 -17.20 -21.44
C MET A 107 -14.63 -18.00 -22.42
N PHE A 108 -14.04 -18.47 -23.53
CA PHE A 108 -14.69 -19.21 -24.61
C PHE A 108 -15.72 -18.37 -25.38
N ILE A 109 -15.36 -17.11 -25.66
CA ILE A 109 -16.15 -16.21 -26.50
C ILE A 109 -16.02 -16.58 -28.00
N GLU A 110 -17.10 -16.36 -28.74
CA GLU A 110 -17.21 -16.74 -30.15
C GLU A 110 -17.16 -15.51 -31.06
N VAL A 111 -16.43 -15.61 -32.16
CA VAL A 111 -16.30 -14.54 -33.16
C VAL A 111 -17.66 -14.11 -33.72
N GLY A 112 -17.85 -12.80 -33.90
CA GLY A 112 -19.08 -12.20 -34.41
C GLY A 112 -20.22 -12.10 -33.39
N THR A 113 -20.10 -12.72 -32.22
CA THR A 113 -21.06 -12.54 -31.12
C THR A 113 -20.86 -11.18 -30.44
N GLN A 114 -21.83 -10.78 -29.62
CA GLN A 114 -21.72 -9.60 -28.77
C GLN A 114 -21.72 -10.02 -27.30
N VAL A 115 -20.78 -9.51 -26.52
CA VAL A 115 -20.64 -9.79 -25.08
C VAL A 115 -20.54 -8.46 -24.34
N SER A 116 -21.20 -8.36 -23.18
CA SER A 116 -21.15 -7.12 -22.39
C SER A 116 -19.74 -6.84 -21.86
N VAL A 117 -19.40 -5.57 -21.68
CA VAL A 117 -18.16 -5.16 -20.98
C VAL A 117 -18.07 -5.81 -19.60
N ALA A 118 -19.18 -5.85 -18.86
CA ALA A 118 -19.24 -6.47 -17.53
C ALA A 118 -18.82 -7.95 -17.56
N ASP A 119 -19.37 -8.74 -18.50
CA ASP A 119 -19.06 -10.16 -18.60
C ASP A 119 -17.61 -10.40 -19.05
N LEU A 120 -17.14 -9.64 -20.04
CA LEU A 120 -15.74 -9.71 -20.49
C LEU A 120 -14.79 -9.38 -19.34
N ASN A 121 -15.09 -8.33 -18.58
CA ASN A 121 -14.25 -7.89 -17.47
C ASN A 121 -14.19 -8.96 -16.37
N LYS A 122 -15.33 -9.55 -16.00
CA LYS A 122 -15.37 -10.72 -15.09
C LYS A 122 -14.60 -11.91 -15.64
N GLY A 123 -14.66 -12.16 -16.96
CA GLY A 123 -13.85 -13.17 -17.65
C GLY A 123 -12.34 -12.93 -17.50
N ILE A 124 -11.88 -11.68 -17.59
CA ILE A 124 -10.48 -11.28 -17.37
C ILE A 124 -10.08 -11.49 -15.90
N ILE A 125 -10.88 -10.97 -14.97
CA ILE A 125 -10.51 -10.91 -13.54
C ILE A 125 -10.57 -12.30 -12.90
N ILE A 126 -11.70 -13.00 -13.05
CA ILE A 126 -12.01 -14.23 -12.32
C ILE A 126 -11.41 -15.44 -13.04
N GLN A 127 -11.68 -15.57 -14.34
CA GLN A 127 -11.27 -16.73 -15.14
C GLN A 127 -9.87 -16.57 -15.75
N SER A 128 -9.37 -15.34 -15.85
CA SER A 128 -8.10 -15.02 -16.49
C SER A 128 -8.12 -15.23 -18.01
N GLY A 129 -9.27 -15.00 -18.67
CA GLY A 129 -9.47 -15.18 -20.11
C GLY A 129 -8.59 -14.27 -20.96
N ASN A 130 -7.81 -14.85 -21.89
CA ASN A 130 -6.98 -14.10 -22.84
C ASN A 130 -7.80 -13.49 -23.98
N ASP A 131 -8.79 -14.24 -24.45
CA ASP A 131 -9.78 -13.83 -25.44
C ASP A 131 -10.52 -12.56 -25.01
N ALA A 132 -10.99 -12.52 -23.76
CA ALA A 132 -11.64 -11.34 -23.21
C ALA A 132 -10.72 -10.12 -23.10
N CYS A 133 -9.42 -10.32 -22.83
CA CYS A 133 -8.45 -9.21 -22.83
C CYS A 133 -8.33 -8.56 -24.21
N VAL A 134 -8.18 -9.36 -25.27
CA VAL A 134 -8.08 -8.82 -26.63
C VAL A 134 -9.37 -8.13 -27.05
N ALA A 135 -10.53 -8.72 -26.74
CA ALA A 135 -11.82 -8.10 -27.04
C ALA A 135 -11.98 -6.72 -26.40
N LEU A 136 -11.70 -6.58 -25.09
CA LEU A 136 -11.79 -5.28 -24.41
C LEU A 136 -10.69 -4.31 -24.83
N ALA A 137 -9.48 -4.81 -25.13
CA ALA A 137 -8.40 -3.98 -25.64
C ALA A 137 -8.77 -3.33 -26.98
N GLU A 138 -9.31 -4.11 -27.92
CA GLU A 138 -9.77 -3.61 -29.21
C GLU A 138 -10.99 -2.70 -29.08
N HIS A 139 -11.92 -2.99 -28.17
CA HIS A 139 -13.08 -2.15 -27.93
C HIS A 139 -12.69 -0.75 -27.41
N ILE A 140 -11.75 -0.70 -26.46
CA ILE A 140 -11.32 0.55 -25.81
C ILE A 140 -10.42 1.37 -26.72
N ALA A 141 -9.42 0.74 -27.35
CA ALA A 141 -8.34 1.46 -28.01
C ALA A 141 -8.36 1.32 -29.55
N GLY A 142 -9.33 0.59 -30.11
CA GLY A 142 -9.42 0.27 -31.53
C GLY A 142 -8.49 -0.85 -32.00
N SER A 143 -7.39 -1.12 -31.28
CA SER A 143 -6.51 -2.26 -31.50
C SER A 143 -5.78 -2.68 -30.22
N GLU A 144 -5.30 -3.93 -30.15
CA GLU A 144 -4.47 -4.36 -29.01
C GLU A 144 -3.17 -3.56 -28.90
N SER A 145 -2.56 -3.16 -30.02
CA SER A 145 -1.32 -2.37 -29.99
C SER A 145 -1.54 -0.99 -29.34
N ALA A 146 -2.62 -0.31 -29.69
CA ALA A 146 -2.97 0.98 -29.08
C ALA A 146 -3.31 0.81 -27.59
N PHE A 147 -3.96 -0.30 -27.23
CA PHE A 147 -4.21 -0.61 -25.82
C PHE A 147 -2.92 -0.86 -25.03
N VAL A 148 -1.94 -1.55 -25.62
CA VAL A 148 -0.61 -1.73 -25.01
C VAL A 148 0.10 -0.39 -24.79
N ASP A 149 -0.05 0.57 -25.70
CA ASP A 149 0.46 1.92 -25.49
C ASP A 149 -0.20 2.61 -24.28
N LEU A 150 -1.52 2.45 -24.11
CA LEU A 150 -2.23 2.91 -22.90
C LEU A 150 -1.69 2.23 -21.63
N MET A 151 -1.53 0.90 -21.65
CA MET A 151 -0.99 0.15 -20.51
C MET A 151 0.38 0.68 -20.08
N ASN A 152 1.27 0.97 -21.03
CA ASN A 152 2.61 1.48 -20.74
C ASN A 152 2.58 2.95 -20.29
N ALA A 153 1.69 3.79 -20.82
CA ALA A 153 1.49 5.15 -20.33
C ALA A 153 0.97 5.16 -18.87
N HIS A 154 0.08 4.24 -18.52
CA HIS A 154 -0.35 4.05 -17.13
C HIS A 154 0.79 3.53 -16.25
N ALA A 155 1.60 2.58 -16.73
CA ALA A 155 2.77 2.10 -16.01
C ALA A 155 3.73 3.25 -15.65
N GLU A 156 4.03 4.13 -16.62
CA GLU A 156 4.87 5.31 -16.40
C GLU A 156 4.26 6.26 -15.37
N ARG A 157 2.97 6.59 -15.50
CA ARG A 157 2.25 7.47 -14.56
C ARG A 157 2.23 6.92 -13.13
N LEU A 158 2.18 5.59 -12.99
CA LEU A 158 2.23 4.90 -11.70
C LEU A 158 3.67 4.73 -11.17
N GLY A 159 4.68 5.18 -11.91
CA GLY A 159 6.08 5.05 -11.55
C GLY A 159 6.59 3.61 -11.62
N MET A 160 6.00 2.76 -12.46
CA MET A 160 6.43 1.38 -12.70
C MET A 160 7.62 1.35 -13.68
N THR A 161 8.73 1.95 -13.27
CA THR A 161 9.91 2.22 -14.12
C THR A 161 10.67 0.97 -14.57
N SER A 162 10.38 -0.19 -13.98
CA SER A 162 11.02 -1.47 -14.30
C SER A 162 10.03 -2.47 -14.90
N SER A 163 8.97 -1.95 -15.54
CA SER A 163 7.91 -2.75 -16.16
C SER A 163 7.63 -2.27 -17.57
N ARG A 164 7.33 -3.22 -18.44
CA ARG A 164 6.82 -2.98 -19.79
C ARG A 164 5.84 -4.08 -20.16
N PHE A 165 4.74 -3.69 -20.79
CA PHE A 165 3.73 -4.62 -21.28
C PHE A 165 3.83 -4.75 -22.80
N GLY A 166 3.84 -5.99 -23.28
CA GLY A 166 3.92 -6.31 -24.70
C GLY A 166 2.61 -6.81 -25.31
N ASN A 167 1.59 -7.08 -24.49
CA ASN A 167 0.23 -7.49 -24.90
C ASN A 167 -0.73 -7.34 -23.71
N SER A 168 -2.04 -7.48 -23.97
CA SER A 168 -3.10 -7.28 -22.97
C SER A 168 -3.28 -8.44 -21.99
N HIS A 169 -2.76 -9.62 -22.30
CA HIS A 169 -3.08 -10.86 -21.57
C HIS A 169 -1.90 -11.48 -20.82
N GLY A 170 -0.67 -11.11 -21.15
CA GLY A 170 0.55 -11.61 -20.55
C GLY A 170 1.03 -12.97 -21.06
N LEU A 171 0.73 -13.31 -22.33
CA LEU A 171 1.42 -14.44 -22.96
C LEU A 171 2.88 -14.07 -23.21
N PRO A 172 3.80 -15.06 -23.31
CA PRO A 172 5.22 -14.80 -23.45
C PRO A 172 5.54 -13.83 -24.60
N SER A 173 6.29 -12.79 -24.28
CA SER A 173 6.79 -11.77 -25.20
C SER A 173 8.05 -11.16 -24.59
N ALA A 174 9.06 -10.87 -25.42
CA ALA A 174 10.30 -10.23 -24.96
C ALA A 174 10.06 -8.83 -24.37
N GLU A 175 8.98 -8.17 -24.79
CA GLU A 175 8.58 -6.84 -24.32
C GLU A 175 7.70 -6.89 -23.07
N ASN A 176 7.45 -8.08 -22.50
CA ASN A 176 6.53 -8.25 -21.38
C ASN A 176 7.28 -8.67 -20.10
N TYR A 177 7.64 -7.69 -19.28
CA TYR A 177 8.37 -7.88 -18.03
C TYR A 177 7.89 -6.91 -16.94
N SER A 178 8.07 -7.30 -15.68
CA SER A 178 7.75 -6.48 -14.51
C SER A 178 8.61 -6.91 -13.32
N THR A 179 8.52 -6.17 -12.22
CA THR A 179 9.13 -6.55 -10.94
C THR A 179 8.08 -6.77 -9.85
N PRO A 180 8.40 -7.48 -8.76
CA PRO A 180 7.53 -7.54 -7.59
C PRO A 180 7.14 -6.17 -7.05
N ARG A 181 8.08 -5.20 -7.01
CA ARG A 181 7.82 -3.84 -6.52
C ARG A 181 6.84 -3.09 -7.40
N ASP A 182 7.00 -3.15 -8.72
CA ASP A 182 6.09 -2.46 -9.64
C ASP A 182 4.70 -3.10 -9.63
N MET A 183 4.63 -4.43 -9.49
CA MET A 183 3.35 -5.12 -9.27
C MET A 183 2.68 -4.73 -7.96
N ALA A 184 3.44 -4.42 -6.90
CA ALA A 184 2.89 -3.87 -5.66
C ALA A 184 2.35 -2.44 -5.85
N LYS A 185 3.05 -1.59 -6.63
CA LYS A 185 2.54 -0.25 -7.01
C LYS A 185 1.23 -0.36 -7.79
N LEU A 186 1.17 -1.24 -8.78
CA LEU A 186 -0.05 -1.49 -9.56
C LEU A 186 -1.18 -2.00 -8.68
N SER A 187 -0.88 -2.89 -7.73
CA SER A 187 -1.87 -3.39 -6.77
C SER A 187 -2.44 -2.26 -5.92
N ALA A 188 -1.59 -1.39 -5.37
CA ALA A 188 -2.03 -0.24 -4.59
C ALA A 188 -2.84 0.74 -5.46
N ALA A 189 -2.43 0.97 -6.70
CA ALA A 189 -3.17 1.83 -7.63
C ALA A 189 -4.56 1.26 -7.95
N LEU A 190 -4.67 -0.05 -8.21
CA LEU A 190 -5.93 -0.73 -8.47
C LEU A 190 -6.92 -0.56 -7.32
N ILE A 191 -6.45 -0.78 -6.08
CA ILE A 191 -7.27 -0.65 -4.86
C ILE A 191 -7.70 0.82 -4.63
N ARG A 192 -6.78 1.78 -4.86
CA ARG A 192 -6.99 3.20 -4.55
C ARG A 192 -7.77 3.95 -5.63
N ASP A 193 -7.42 3.74 -6.89
CA ASP A 193 -7.84 4.61 -7.99
C ASP A 193 -9.12 4.10 -8.65
N VAL A 194 -9.32 2.78 -8.70
CA VAL A 194 -10.45 2.11 -9.35
C VAL A 194 -11.09 1.07 -8.41
N PRO A 195 -11.61 1.48 -7.24
CA PRO A 195 -12.10 0.55 -6.21
C PRO A 195 -13.27 -0.33 -6.67
N ASP A 196 -14.12 0.15 -7.58
CA ASP A 196 -15.24 -0.63 -8.14
C ASP A 196 -14.73 -1.78 -9.03
N GLU A 197 -13.69 -1.52 -9.82
CA GLU A 197 -12.98 -2.54 -10.60
C GLU A 197 -12.30 -3.55 -9.67
N TYR A 198 -11.65 -3.06 -8.61
CA TYR A 198 -10.98 -3.89 -7.62
C TYR A 198 -11.95 -4.84 -6.90
N ALA A 199 -13.19 -4.39 -6.61
CA ALA A 199 -14.19 -5.20 -5.90
C ALA A 199 -14.52 -6.52 -6.61
N ILE A 200 -14.40 -6.59 -7.94
CA ILE A 200 -14.67 -7.80 -8.74
C ILE A 200 -13.68 -8.93 -8.38
N TYR A 201 -12.46 -8.60 -7.94
CA TYR A 201 -11.45 -9.60 -7.58
C TYR A 201 -11.83 -10.47 -6.37
N ALA A 202 -12.78 -10.01 -5.54
CA ALA A 202 -13.31 -10.77 -4.41
C ALA A 202 -14.41 -11.78 -4.83
N GLU A 203 -14.96 -11.66 -6.05
CA GLU A 203 -15.94 -12.62 -6.58
C GLU A 203 -15.30 -14.01 -6.74
N LYS A 204 -15.90 -15.01 -6.10
CA LYS A 204 -15.36 -16.39 -6.03
C LYS A 204 -15.66 -17.22 -7.25
N GLU A 205 -16.71 -16.89 -7.98
CA GLU A 205 -17.14 -17.59 -9.18
C GLU A 205 -17.89 -16.65 -10.11
N PHE A 206 -17.87 -17.01 -11.39
CA PHE A 206 -18.58 -16.34 -12.46
C PHE A 206 -19.14 -17.38 -13.41
N THR A 207 -20.33 -17.14 -13.96
CA THR A 207 -20.96 -18.05 -14.92
C THR A 207 -21.22 -17.31 -16.22
N TYR A 208 -20.64 -17.82 -17.29
CA TYR A 208 -20.86 -17.31 -18.64
C TYR A 208 -21.18 -18.48 -19.58
N ASN A 209 -22.15 -18.29 -20.48
CA ASN A 209 -22.59 -19.32 -21.44
C ASN A 209 -22.87 -20.69 -20.78
N ASN A 210 -23.55 -20.68 -19.62
CA ASN A 210 -23.83 -21.86 -18.78
C ASN A 210 -22.60 -22.61 -18.23
N ILE A 211 -21.42 -22.00 -18.30
CA ILE A 211 -20.16 -22.55 -17.79
C ILE A 211 -19.78 -21.75 -16.54
N LYS A 212 -19.88 -22.41 -15.38
CA LYS A 212 -19.41 -21.85 -14.10
C LYS A 212 -17.90 -22.00 -13.99
N GLN A 213 -17.23 -20.92 -13.63
CA GLN A 213 -15.79 -20.82 -13.47
C GLN A 213 -15.46 -20.23 -12.11
N TYR A 214 -14.43 -20.76 -11.47
CA TYR A 214 -14.01 -20.30 -10.14
C TYR A 214 -12.81 -19.36 -10.25
N ASN A 215 -12.75 -18.42 -9.32
CA ASN A 215 -11.60 -17.55 -9.17
C ASN A 215 -10.35 -18.37 -8.86
N ARG A 216 -9.26 -18.08 -9.58
CA ARG A 216 -8.00 -18.82 -9.45
C ARG A 216 -7.21 -18.45 -8.20
N ASN A 217 -7.57 -17.37 -7.51
CA ASN A 217 -6.97 -17.00 -6.23
C ASN A 217 -7.56 -17.85 -5.08
N SER A 218 -6.93 -18.98 -4.80
CA SER A 218 -7.39 -19.90 -3.75
C SER A 218 -7.39 -19.31 -2.33
N LEU A 219 -6.69 -18.19 -2.09
CA LEU A 219 -6.71 -17.52 -0.78
C LEU A 219 -8.04 -16.84 -0.45
N LEU A 220 -8.92 -16.60 -1.44
CA LEU A 220 -10.29 -16.12 -1.19
C LEU A 220 -11.14 -17.08 -0.34
N TRP A 221 -10.75 -18.36 -0.26
CA TRP A 221 -11.41 -19.37 0.58
C TRP A 221 -10.69 -19.61 1.91
N ASP A 222 -9.58 -18.92 2.17
CA ASP A 222 -8.87 -19.05 3.43
C ASP A 222 -9.62 -18.30 4.54
N ARG A 223 -10.05 -19.01 5.58
CA ARG A 223 -10.83 -18.42 6.70
C ARG A 223 -9.97 -17.69 7.73
N SER A 224 -8.64 -17.77 7.62
CA SER A 224 -7.73 -17.14 8.59
C SER A 224 -7.29 -15.74 8.17
N LEU A 225 -7.57 -15.32 6.93
CA LEU A 225 -7.22 -14.03 6.37
C LEU A 225 -8.45 -13.45 5.66
N GLU A 226 -8.68 -12.15 5.77
CA GLU A 226 -9.75 -11.47 5.03
C GLU A 226 -9.18 -11.03 3.67
N VAL A 227 -9.09 -12.00 2.75
CA VAL A 227 -8.53 -11.82 1.40
C VAL A 227 -9.61 -11.38 0.43
N ASP A 228 -9.32 -10.36 -0.36
CA ASP A 228 -10.24 -9.76 -1.35
C ASP A 228 -9.59 -9.54 -2.73
N GLY A 229 -8.40 -10.09 -2.96
CA GLY A 229 -7.73 -10.05 -4.26
C GLY A 229 -6.33 -10.67 -4.20
N ILE A 230 -5.50 -10.59 -5.23
CA ILE A 230 -5.79 -9.96 -6.51
C ILE A 230 -5.67 -11.00 -7.62
N LYS A 231 -4.48 -11.31 -8.13
CA LYS A 231 -4.34 -12.09 -9.36
C LYS A 231 -3.29 -13.18 -9.27
N THR A 232 -3.58 -14.31 -9.91
CA THR A 232 -2.61 -15.38 -10.20
C THR A 232 -2.01 -15.24 -11.60
N GLY A 233 -0.76 -15.68 -11.74
CA GLY A 233 -0.06 -15.80 -13.02
C GLY A 233 0.73 -17.10 -13.10
N HIS A 234 0.77 -17.70 -14.30
CA HIS A 234 1.60 -18.88 -14.56
C HIS A 234 1.93 -18.98 -16.06
N THR A 235 3.21 -19.22 -16.34
CA THR A 235 3.71 -19.83 -17.58
C THR A 235 4.84 -20.77 -17.19
N SER A 236 5.22 -21.69 -18.09
CA SER A 236 6.35 -22.59 -17.89
C SER A 236 7.66 -21.83 -17.62
N GLU A 237 7.86 -20.68 -18.27
CA GLU A 237 9.05 -19.83 -18.10
C GLU A 237 9.01 -19.00 -16.81
N ALA A 238 7.85 -18.39 -16.50
CA ALA A 238 7.71 -17.51 -15.34
C ALA A 238 7.72 -18.29 -14.01
N GLY A 239 7.19 -19.51 -14.01
CA GLY A 239 6.78 -20.23 -12.80
C GLY A 239 5.42 -19.75 -12.30
N PHE A 240 5.11 -20.05 -11.04
CA PHE A 240 3.81 -19.76 -10.43
C PHE A 240 3.87 -18.49 -9.56
N SER A 241 3.07 -17.49 -9.93
CA SER A 241 2.99 -16.20 -9.25
C SER A 241 1.59 -15.95 -8.69
N LEU A 242 1.53 -15.21 -7.58
CA LEU A 242 0.29 -14.76 -6.95
C LEU A 242 0.54 -13.41 -6.27
N ILE A 243 -0.37 -12.48 -6.53
CA ILE A 243 -0.51 -11.21 -5.83
C ILE A 243 -1.78 -11.29 -5.00
N THR A 244 -1.67 -11.03 -3.70
CA THR A 244 -2.78 -11.10 -2.75
C THR A 244 -2.87 -9.83 -1.93
N SER A 245 -4.08 -9.29 -1.74
CA SER A 245 -4.33 -8.32 -0.68
C SER A 245 -5.25 -8.91 0.37
N ALA A 246 -5.04 -8.51 1.61
CA ALA A 246 -5.89 -8.87 2.72
C ALA A 246 -6.00 -7.71 3.70
N THR A 247 -7.04 -7.75 4.52
CA THR A 247 -7.25 -6.81 5.62
C THR A 247 -7.29 -7.53 6.97
N ARG A 248 -6.95 -6.80 8.03
CA ARG A 248 -7.17 -7.21 9.42
C ARG A 248 -7.08 -5.99 10.33
N ASP A 249 -8.07 -5.80 11.21
CA ASP A 249 -8.08 -4.72 12.21
C ASP A 249 -7.83 -3.32 11.62
N GLY A 250 -8.36 -3.04 10.42
CA GLY A 250 -8.18 -1.78 9.70
C GLY A 250 -6.85 -1.62 8.96
N MET A 251 -5.91 -2.57 9.07
CA MET A 251 -4.67 -2.60 8.30
C MET A 251 -4.86 -3.39 7.01
N ARG A 252 -4.40 -2.86 5.88
CA ARG A 252 -4.38 -3.58 4.59
C ARG A 252 -2.94 -3.88 4.16
N LEU A 253 -2.71 -5.14 3.81
CA LEU A 253 -1.43 -5.60 3.26
C LEU A 253 -1.58 -6.04 1.81
N VAL A 254 -0.52 -5.87 1.03
CA VAL A 254 -0.37 -6.42 -0.31
C VAL A 254 0.90 -7.28 -0.35
N SER A 255 0.74 -8.56 -0.69
CA SER A 255 1.82 -9.50 -0.90
C SER A 255 1.93 -9.83 -2.39
N VAL A 256 3.13 -9.69 -2.94
CA VAL A 256 3.46 -10.09 -4.31
C VAL A 256 4.51 -11.19 -4.22
N VAL A 257 4.23 -12.36 -4.78
CA VAL A 257 5.18 -13.48 -4.86
C VAL A 257 5.24 -13.95 -6.30
N MET A 258 6.43 -13.96 -6.89
CA MET A 258 6.65 -14.28 -8.30
C MET A 258 7.61 -15.45 -8.49
N GLY A 259 7.22 -16.40 -9.34
CA GLY A 259 8.08 -17.49 -9.78
C GLY A 259 8.35 -18.57 -8.73
N THR A 260 7.31 -19.06 -8.06
CA THR A 260 7.37 -20.29 -7.24
C THR A 260 7.27 -21.55 -8.12
N ASN A 261 7.56 -22.72 -7.55
CA ASN A 261 7.60 -24.00 -8.28
C ASN A 261 6.24 -24.72 -8.40
N SER A 262 5.17 -24.23 -7.76
CA SER A 262 3.84 -24.86 -7.86
C SER A 262 2.70 -23.92 -7.44
N GLU A 263 1.47 -24.26 -7.81
CA GLU A 263 0.26 -23.54 -7.34
C GLU A 263 0.12 -23.54 -5.81
N ARG A 264 0.47 -24.67 -5.17
CA ARG A 264 0.45 -24.80 -3.71
C ARG A 264 1.52 -23.91 -3.07
N ALA A 265 2.70 -23.82 -3.67
CA ALA A 265 3.77 -22.96 -3.18
C ALA A 265 3.35 -21.49 -3.23
N ARG A 266 2.93 -20.94 -4.38
CA ARG A 266 2.52 -19.52 -4.46
C ARG A 266 1.48 -19.13 -3.39
N GLN A 267 0.54 -20.02 -3.08
CA GLN A 267 -0.48 -19.82 -2.04
C GLN A 267 0.13 -19.80 -0.64
N ALA A 268 0.92 -20.83 -0.30
CA ALA A 268 1.55 -20.96 1.02
C ALA A 268 2.50 -19.79 1.32
N GLU A 269 3.27 -19.37 0.31
CA GLU A 269 4.22 -18.27 0.40
C GLU A 269 3.53 -16.91 0.62
N ASN A 270 2.45 -16.62 -0.11
CA ASN A 270 1.64 -15.41 0.12
C ASN A 270 1.02 -15.41 1.52
N LYS A 271 0.39 -16.52 1.94
CA LYS A 271 -0.22 -16.64 3.26
C LYS A 271 0.80 -16.40 4.38
N LYS A 272 2.01 -16.95 4.22
CA LYS A 272 3.12 -16.79 5.17
C LYS A 272 3.54 -15.33 5.32
N LEU A 273 3.70 -14.60 4.21
CA LEU A 273 4.01 -13.16 4.24
C LEU A 273 2.89 -12.33 4.89
N LEU A 274 1.64 -12.52 4.48
CA LEU A 274 0.50 -11.79 5.06
C LEU A 274 0.36 -12.07 6.56
N THR A 275 0.50 -13.33 6.98
CA THR A 275 0.43 -13.71 8.39
C THR A 275 1.57 -13.07 9.20
N TYR A 276 2.78 -13.01 8.64
CA TYR A 276 3.91 -12.32 9.25
C TYR A 276 3.62 -10.82 9.42
N GLY A 277 3.19 -10.13 8.35
CA GLY A 277 2.88 -8.71 8.39
C GLY A 277 1.84 -8.37 9.45
N PHE A 278 0.70 -9.06 9.44
CA PHE A 278 -0.35 -8.79 10.43
C PHE A 278 0.03 -9.14 11.87
N ARG A 279 0.91 -10.13 12.07
CA ARG A 279 1.34 -10.56 13.40
C ARG A 279 2.35 -9.61 14.03
N PHE A 280 3.23 -9.01 13.24
CA PHE A 280 4.37 -8.26 13.76
C PHE A 280 4.33 -6.77 13.47
N PHE A 281 3.42 -6.31 12.62
CA PHE A 281 3.23 -4.88 12.31
C PHE A 281 1.80 -4.44 12.59
N GLU A 282 1.67 -3.14 12.83
CA GLU A 282 0.39 -2.44 12.95
C GLU A 282 0.46 -1.11 12.24
N THR A 283 -0.65 -0.74 11.61
CA THR A 283 -0.84 0.57 10.96
C THR A 283 -1.88 1.35 11.74
N PHE A 284 -1.56 2.60 12.06
CA PHE A 284 -2.47 3.50 12.76
C PHE A 284 -2.15 4.96 12.46
N SER A 285 -3.08 5.85 12.79
CA SER A 285 -2.90 7.29 12.69
C SER A 285 -2.56 7.90 14.05
N PRO A 286 -1.27 8.20 14.36
CA PRO A 286 -0.89 8.93 15.58
C PRO A 286 -1.50 10.32 15.68
N TYR A 287 -1.81 10.95 14.54
CA TYR A 287 -2.39 12.29 14.47
C TYR A 287 -3.53 12.31 13.45
N GLN A 288 -4.65 12.94 13.80
CA GLN A 288 -5.82 13.07 12.92
C GLN A 288 -5.80 14.38 12.12
N ALA A 289 -6.40 14.36 10.94
CA ALA A 289 -6.61 15.57 10.15
C ALA A 289 -7.37 16.64 10.94
N GLY A 290 -6.84 17.86 10.96
CA GLY A 290 -7.41 19.01 11.66
C GLY A 290 -7.16 19.04 13.17
N GLU A 291 -6.49 18.04 13.73
CA GLU A 291 -6.09 18.04 15.14
C GLU A 291 -4.90 18.99 15.36
N LYS A 292 -4.93 19.74 16.46
CA LYS A 292 -3.83 20.63 16.85
C LYS A 292 -2.62 19.79 17.25
N PHE A 293 -1.56 19.87 16.45
CA PHE A 293 -0.26 19.25 16.74
C PHE A 293 0.61 20.15 17.62
N ALA A 294 0.70 21.43 17.26
CA ALA A 294 1.51 22.42 17.97
C ALA A 294 0.85 23.80 17.95
N GLU A 295 1.29 24.66 18.86
CA GLU A 295 0.94 26.08 18.89
C GLU A 295 2.24 26.87 18.90
N GLN A 296 2.34 27.88 18.03
CA GLN A 296 3.56 28.67 17.85
C GLN A 296 3.25 30.16 17.82
N ARG A 297 4.20 30.97 18.27
CA ARG A 297 4.14 32.43 18.16
C ARG A 297 4.11 32.83 16.69
N ILE A 298 3.18 33.71 16.33
CA ILE A 298 3.13 34.37 15.03
C ILE A 298 3.32 35.88 15.21
N TRP A 299 4.17 36.48 14.38
CA TRP A 299 4.50 37.90 14.47
C TRP A 299 3.71 38.72 13.47
N GLN A 300 3.45 39.97 13.82
CA GLN A 300 2.72 40.95 13.00
C GLN A 300 1.28 40.53 12.67
N GLY A 301 0.72 39.57 13.40
CA GLY A 301 -0.62 39.03 13.21
C GLY A 301 -1.68 39.72 14.06
N ASP A 302 -2.95 39.49 13.71
CA ASP A 302 -4.11 39.84 14.54
C ASP A 302 -4.30 38.89 15.73
N LYS A 303 -3.50 37.81 15.79
CA LYS A 303 -3.42 36.84 16.87
C LYS A 303 -1.99 36.75 17.39
N GLU A 304 -1.83 36.33 18.65
CA GLU A 304 -0.50 36.13 19.22
C GLU A 304 0.12 34.78 18.82
N ASN A 305 -0.69 33.73 18.79
CA ASN A 305 -0.27 32.38 18.40
C ASN A 305 -1.11 31.87 17.24
N ILE A 306 -0.56 30.89 16.53
CA ILE A 306 -1.23 30.16 15.47
C ILE A 306 -1.24 28.66 15.79
N GLN A 307 -2.38 28.01 15.57
CA GLN A 307 -2.50 26.56 15.68
C GLN A 307 -1.98 25.85 14.42
N LEU A 308 -1.10 24.88 14.63
CA LEU A 308 -0.48 24.09 13.58
C LEU A 308 -0.87 22.62 13.68
N GLY A 309 -0.97 21.94 12.54
CA GLY A 309 -1.34 20.53 12.48
C GLY A 309 -1.16 19.95 11.09
N ILE A 310 -1.93 18.90 10.80
CA ILE A 310 -1.95 18.22 9.50
C ILE A 310 -3.36 18.26 8.91
N LEU A 311 -3.47 18.33 7.58
CA LEU A 311 -4.78 18.27 6.89
C LEU A 311 -5.16 16.87 6.42
N GLN A 312 -4.24 15.92 6.50
CA GLN A 312 -4.46 14.52 6.12
C GLN A 312 -3.97 13.66 7.27
N SER A 313 -4.76 12.69 7.71
CA SER A 313 -4.37 11.80 8.81
C SER A 313 -3.09 11.05 8.45
N ALA A 314 -2.11 11.17 9.33
CA ALA A 314 -0.78 10.62 9.15
C ALA A 314 -0.78 9.13 9.51
N GLN A 315 -0.95 8.23 8.54
CA GLN A 315 -0.84 6.79 8.80
C GLN A 315 0.63 6.36 8.88
N VAL A 316 0.99 5.59 9.91
CA VAL A 316 2.31 4.95 10.03
C VAL A 316 2.19 3.47 10.29
N THR A 317 3.11 2.70 9.69
CA THR A 317 3.28 1.27 9.96
C THR A 317 4.55 1.04 10.74
N ILE A 318 4.42 0.47 11.93
CA ILE A 318 5.54 0.16 12.82
C ILE A 318 5.42 -1.27 13.35
N PRO A 319 6.50 -1.82 13.93
CA PRO A 319 6.37 -3.09 14.62
C PRO A 319 5.41 -3.01 15.81
N ARG A 320 4.64 -4.08 16.02
CA ARG A 320 3.64 -4.15 17.09
C ARG A 320 4.27 -3.93 18.46
N GLY A 321 3.58 -3.14 19.28
CA GLY A 321 4.00 -2.82 20.64
C GLY A 321 5.08 -1.73 20.73
N GLN A 322 5.49 -1.14 19.60
CA GLN A 322 6.45 -0.03 19.56
C GLN A 322 5.79 1.35 19.60
N ARG A 323 4.46 1.45 19.69
CA ARG A 323 3.75 2.76 19.75
C ARG A 323 4.30 3.72 20.81
N LYS A 324 4.65 3.21 22.00
CA LYS A 324 5.23 4.00 23.11
C LYS A 324 6.62 4.58 22.82
N ASN A 325 7.31 4.05 21.81
CA ASN A 325 8.64 4.49 21.39
C ASN A 325 8.57 5.45 20.19
N LEU A 326 7.36 5.70 19.68
CA LEU A 326 7.13 6.69 18.64
C LEU A 326 7.25 8.10 19.24
N GLN A 327 8.08 8.92 18.63
CA GLN A 327 8.28 10.33 18.96
C GLN A 327 7.90 11.17 17.74
N ALA A 328 7.52 12.43 17.98
CA ALA A 328 7.26 13.37 16.92
C ALA A 328 8.04 14.66 17.18
N ASP A 329 8.81 15.07 16.18
CA ASP A 329 9.50 16.36 16.14
C ASP A 329 8.94 17.19 14.98
N PHE A 330 9.21 18.49 14.98
CA PHE A 330 8.91 19.33 13.82
C PHE A 330 9.94 20.42 13.62
N THR A 331 10.03 20.92 12.39
CA THR A 331 10.80 22.11 12.04
C THR A 331 9.89 23.12 11.36
N LEU A 332 10.14 24.40 11.58
CA LEU A 332 9.51 25.49 10.84
C LEU A 332 10.42 25.90 9.69
N ASN A 333 9.82 26.20 8.53
CA ASN A 333 10.58 26.65 7.35
C ASN A 333 11.23 28.02 7.58
N GLN A 334 10.56 28.86 8.36
CA GLN A 334 10.98 30.20 8.73
C GLN A 334 10.18 30.67 9.95
N GLN A 335 10.56 31.83 10.50
CA GLN A 335 9.77 32.49 11.53
C GLN A 335 8.36 32.84 10.99
N LEU A 336 7.32 32.59 11.79
CA LEU A 336 5.94 32.78 11.37
C LEU A 336 5.60 34.27 11.38
N LEU A 337 5.26 34.80 10.19
CA LEU A 337 4.87 36.19 9.98
C LEU A 337 3.51 36.23 9.30
N ALA A 338 2.59 37.06 9.80
CA ALA A 338 1.31 37.28 9.17
C ALA A 338 1.43 38.11 7.87
N PRO A 339 0.53 37.93 6.89
CA PRO A 339 -0.63 37.03 6.93
C PRO A 339 -0.27 35.57 6.65
N ILE A 340 -0.97 34.64 7.30
CA ILE A 340 -0.91 33.21 7.01
C ILE A 340 -2.32 32.70 6.74
N THR A 341 -2.48 31.92 5.67
CA THR A 341 -3.75 31.30 5.30
C THR A 341 -3.88 29.89 5.85
N LYS A 342 -5.10 29.47 6.19
CA LYS A 342 -5.39 28.10 6.58
C LYS A 342 -4.92 27.12 5.49
N GLY A 343 -4.19 26.09 5.90
CA GLY A 343 -3.61 25.09 5.01
C GLY A 343 -2.25 25.47 4.42
N GLN A 344 -1.78 26.70 4.64
CA GLN A 344 -0.42 27.07 4.26
C GLN A 344 0.58 26.21 5.02
N GLN A 345 1.49 25.57 4.29
CA GLN A 345 2.59 24.82 4.89
C GLN A 345 3.60 25.79 5.50
N VAL A 346 3.88 25.58 6.78
CA VAL A 346 4.81 26.40 7.57
C VAL A 346 6.02 25.60 8.09
N GLY A 347 6.02 24.29 7.88
CA GLY A 347 7.08 23.41 8.36
C GLY A 347 6.88 21.95 7.95
N THR A 348 7.58 21.07 8.67
CA THR A 348 7.56 19.62 8.48
C THR A 348 7.54 18.92 9.83
N ILE A 349 6.66 17.93 9.99
CA ILE A 349 6.64 16.99 11.11
C ILE A 349 7.47 15.76 10.74
N TYR A 350 8.28 15.28 11.68
CA TYR A 350 9.08 14.07 11.59
C TYR A 350 8.60 13.09 12.64
N LEU A 351 8.11 11.94 12.22
CA LEU A 351 7.80 10.84 13.14
C LEU A 351 9.02 9.95 13.26
N LYS A 352 9.49 9.75 14.48
CA LYS A 352 10.71 9.01 14.81
C LYS A 352 10.39 7.76 15.60
N LEU A 353 11.05 6.66 15.25
CA LEU A 353 11.02 5.44 16.05
C LEU A 353 12.44 5.09 16.46
N ASN A 354 12.71 5.03 17.76
CA ASN A 354 14.05 4.77 18.30
C ASN A 354 15.14 5.72 17.75
N GLY A 355 14.76 6.97 17.45
CA GLY A 355 15.66 8.00 16.94
C GLY A 355 15.79 8.07 15.41
N GLU A 356 15.22 7.12 14.66
CA GLU A 356 15.21 7.13 13.20
C GLU A 356 13.91 7.72 12.66
N ASP A 357 14.00 8.60 11.66
CA ASP A 357 12.83 9.14 10.96
C ASP A 357 12.13 8.01 10.17
N ILE A 358 10.87 7.73 10.50
CA ILE A 358 10.06 6.70 9.84
C ILE A 358 9.00 7.27 8.89
N ALA A 359 8.59 8.53 9.07
CA ALA A 359 7.64 9.22 8.22
C ALA A 359 7.75 10.74 8.38
N THR A 360 7.36 11.48 7.34
CA THR A 360 7.32 12.95 7.35
C THR A 360 6.00 13.47 6.81
N TYR A 361 5.51 14.56 7.39
CA TYR A 361 4.23 15.17 7.01
C TYR A 361 4.35 16.70 6.96
N PRO A 362 3.63 17.38 6.05
CA PRO A 362 3.61 18.84 6.04
C PRO A 362 2.94 19.38 7.30
N LEU A 363 3.63 20.28 8.02
CA LEU A 363 3.03 21.04 9.11
C LEU A 363 2.36 22.28 8.52
N VAL A 364 1.05 22.40 8.73
CA VAL A 364 0.24 23.48 8.14
C VAL A 364 -0.43 24.34 9.22
N ALA A 365 -0.81 25.55 8.84
CA ALA A 365 -1.73 26.38 9.63
C ALA A 365 -3.15 25.80 9.64
N LEU A 366 -3.77 25.68 10.81
CA LEU A 366 -5.16 25.19 10.94
C LEU A 366 -6.21 26.31 10.86
N GLU A 367 -5.76 27.55 10.86
CA GLU A 367 -6.59 28.76 10.87
C GLU A 367 -5.93 29.89 10.08
N ASP A 368 -6.73 30.85 9.63
CA ASP A 368 -6.23 32.09 9.07
C ASP A 368 -5.72 33.03 10.18
N VAL A 369 -4.66 33.76 9.86
CA VAL A 369 -4.13 34.85 10.68
C VAL A 369 -3.93 36.06 9.78
N ALA A 370 -4.71 37.12 10.02
CA ALA A 370 -4.61 38.36 9.27
C ALA A 370 -3.45 39.22 9.81
N GLN A 371 -3.11 40.28 9.09
CA GLN A 371 -2.16 41.26 9.62
C GLN A 371 -2.74 41.96 10.84
N GLY A 372 -1.92 42.11 11.88
CA GLY A 372 -2.25 42.87 13.08
C GLY A 372 -2.34 44.37 12.79
N GLY A 373 -2.96 45.11 13.71
CA GLY A 373 -3.02 46.57 13.65
C GLY A 373 -1.63 47.22 13.70
N PHE A 374 -1.54 48.47 13.21
CA PHE A 374 -0.29 49.22 13.06
C PHE A 374 0.60 49.22 14.32
N PHE A 375 0.03 49.50 15.49
CA PHE A 375 0.77 49.53 16.76
C PHE A 375 1.29 48.16 17.20
N SER A 376 0.49 47.10 17.03
CA SER A 376 0.90 45.72 17.34
C SER A 376 2.09 45.30 16.47
N ARG A 377 2.06 45.64 15.17
CA ARG A 377 3.15 45.34 14.25
C ARG A 377 4.45 46.06 14.57
N ILE A 378 4.39 47.31 15.06
CA ILE A 378 5.59 48.04 15.51
C ILE A 378 6.20 47.39 16.75
N ILE A 379 5.36 47.04 17.73
CA ILE A 379 5.84 46.37 18.96
C ILE A 379 6.49 45.03 18.60
N ASP A 380 5.86 44.26 17.72
CA ASP A 380 6.39 42.98 17.23
C ASP A 380 7.71 43.16 16.48
N TYR A 381 7.81 44.17 15.60
CA TYR A 381 9.05 44.48 14.91
C TYR A 381 10.19 44.77 15.89
N ILE A 382 9.94 45.57 16.93
CA ILE A 382 10.95 45.89 17.96
C ILE A 382 11.37 44.61 18.70
N LYS A 383 10.41 43.79 19.15
CA LYS A 383 10.68 42.53 19.86
C LYS A 383 11.49 41.55 19.01
N MET A 384 11.22 41.50 17.70
CA MET A 384 11.96 40.66 16.75
C MET A 384 13.43 41.08 16.56
N GLN A 385 13.83 42.31 16.92
CA GLN A 385 15.25 42.72 16.86
C GLN A 385 16.08 42.23 18.06
N PHE A 386 15.44 41.75 19.11
CA PHE A 386 16.09 41.36 20.38
C PHE A 386 15.97 39.86 20.72
N ASN A 387 15.29 39.08 19.86
CA ASN A 387 15.15 37.62 19.93
C ASN A 387 15.83 36.99 18.72
#